data_AF-T1BEJ0-F1
#
_entry.id   AF-T1BEJ0-F1
#
_cell.length_a   1.000
_cell.length_b   1.000
_cell.length_c   1.000
_cell.angle_alpha   90.00
_cell.angle_beta   90.00
_cell.angle_gamma   90.00
#
_symmetry.space_group_name_H-M   'P 1'
#
loop_
_entity.id
_entity.type
_entity.pdbx_description
1 polymer ?
#
loop_
_entity_poly.entity_id
_entity_poly.type
_entity_poly.pdbx_seq_one_letter_code
_entity_poly.pdbx_strand_id
1 'polypeptide(L)' 'MLFAPLKFFLSGQHRHGDAHVYGGRSRFLTDTVLAHLQTVAPAVTVGGEHSIPPTLEPQLDVGARLRDMW' A
#
# COMPACT_ATOMS: atom_id res chain seq x y z
N MET A 1 -8.36 -19.40 10.98
CA MET A 1 -6.99 -18.89 11.21
C MET A 1 -6.93 -17.49 10.61
N LEU A 2 -6.38 -16.50 11.32
CA LEU A 2 -6.43 -15.09 10.90
C LEU A 2 -5.00 -14.55 10.77
N PHE A 3 -4.67 -13.95 9.63
CA PHE A 3 -3.32 -13.50 9.29
C PHE A 3 -3.24 -11.98 9.18
N ALA A 4 -2.07 -11.43 9.51
CA ALA A 4 -1.77 -10.03 9.22
C ALA A 4 -1.82 -9.78 7.69
N PRO A 5 -2.58 -8.78 7.19
CA PRO A 5 -2.65 -8.49 5.77
C PRO A 5 -1.30 -8.02 5.19
N LEU A 6 -0.90 -8.61 4.06
CA LEU A 6 0.25 -8.15 3.26
C LEU A 6 -0.15 -7.14 2.17
N LYS A 7 -1.35 -7.33 1.59
CA LYS A 7 -1.90 -6.52 0.51
C LYS A 7 -3.27 -5.97 0.90
N PHE A 8 -3.57 -4.76 0.46
CA PHE A 8 -4.83 -4.08 0.74
C PHE A 8 -5.63 -3.90 -0.55
N PHE A 9 -6.95 -4.03 -0.43
CA PHE A 9 -7.88 -3.89 -1.55
C PHE A 9 -7.89 -2.45 -2.08
N LEU A 10 -7.93 -2.29 -3.41
CA LEU A 10 -8.05 -0.99 -4.05
C LEU A 10 -9.52 -0.57 -4.17
N SER A 11 -9.90 0.58 -3.61
CA SER A 11 -11.26 1.11 -3.74
C SER A 11 -11.54 1.58 -5.17
N GLY A 12 -12.82 1.52 -5.58
CA GLY A 12 -13.26 1.98 -6.91
C GLY A 12 -12.93 1.03 -8.07
N GLN A 13 -12.35 -0.14 -7.81
CA GLN A 13 -12.20 -1.17 -8.85
C GLN A 13 -13.53 -1.87 -9.17
N HIS A 14 -13.59 -2.52 -10.32
CA HIS A 14 -14.75 -3.32 -10.74
C HIS A 14 -15.10 -4.40 -9.71
N ARG A 15 -16.37 -4.84 -9.64
CA ARG A 15 -16.85 -5.87 -8.68
C ARG A 15 -16.07 -7.19 -8.68
N HIS A 16 -15.38 -7.48 -9.78
CA HIS A 16 -14.56 -8.68 -10.00
C HIS A 16 -13.07 -8.34 -10.20
N GLY A 17 -12.65 -7.14 -9.80
CA GLY A 17 -11.26 -6.73 -9.83
C GLY A 17 -10.47 -7.41 -8.71
N ASP A 18 -9.20 -7.73 -9.00
CA ASP A 18 -8.24 -8.30 -8.04
C ASP A 18 -7.03 -7.36 -7.85
N ALA A 19 -7.21 -6.06 -8.10
CA ALA A 19 -6.16 -5.07 -7.88
C ALA A 19 -5.97 -4.84 -6.36
N HIS A 20 -4.71 -4.84 -5.95
CA HIS A 20 -4.30 -4.64 -4.56
C HIS A 20 -3.02 -3.81 -4.51
N VAL A 21 -2.83 -3.10 -3.41
CA VAL A 21 -1.59 -2.38 -3.12
C VAL A 21 -0.84 -3.05 -1.98
N TYR A 22 0.48 -3.14 -2.13
CA TYR A 22 1.38 -3.48 -1.03
C TYR A 22 1.66 -2.21 -0.24
N GLY A 23 1.66 -2.33 1.08
CA GLY A 23 1.89 -1.21 1.96
C GLY A 23 2.37 -1.67 3.33
N GLY A 24 2.83 -0.72 4.14
CA GLY A 24 3.18 -0.97 5.52
C GLY A 24 1.97 -1.32 6.40
N ARG A 25 2.22 -1.46 7.70
CA ARG A 25 1.17 -1.72 8.69
C ARG A 25 0.08 -0.63 8.63
N SER A 26 -1.17 -1.05 8.41
CA SER A 26 -2.33 -0.16 8.52
C SER A 26 -2.39 0.48 9.91
N ARG A 27 -2.73 1.77 9.99
CA ARG A 27 -2.93 2.48 11.28
C ARG A 27 -3.99 1.85 12.18
N PHE A 28 -4.88 1.03 11.60
CA PHE A 28 -5.92 0.31 12.34
C PHE A 28 -5.43 -1.04 12.89
N LEU A 29 -4.29 -1.55 12.42
CA LEU A 29 -3.63 -2.73 12.97
C LEU A 29 -2.75 -2.29 14.15
N THR A 30 -3.40 -1.93 15.25
CA THR A 30 -2.72 -1.64 16.52
C THR A 30 -2.04 -2.89 17.05
N ASP A 31 -1.14 -2.74 18.02
CA ASP A 31 -0.42 -3.87 18.62
C ASP A 31 -1.38 -4.89 19.25
N THR A 32 -2.47 -4.40 19.88
CA THR A 32 -3.53 -5.26 20.43
C THR A 32 -4.19 -6.11 19.37
N VAL A 33 -4.51 -5.53 18.20
CA VAL A 33 -5.13 -6.29 17.09
C VAL A 33 -4.14 -7.30 16.52
N LEU A 34 -2.88 -6.90 16.32
CA LEU A 34 -1.84 -7.79 15.81
C LEU A 34 -1.55 -8.98 16.72
N ALA A 35 -1.68 -8.83 18.04
CA ALA A 35 -1.49 -9.94 18.98
C ALA A 35 -2.46 -11.12 18.73
N HIS A 36 -3.60 -10.87 18.08
CA HIS A 36 -4.58 -11.87 17.71
C HIS A 36 -4.43 -12.40 16.28
N LEU A 37 -3.44 -11.89 15.54
CA LEU A 37 -3.17 -12.25 14.15
C LEU A 37 -1.85 -13.00 14.04
N GLN A 38 -1.83 -14.02 13.19
CA GLN A 38 -0.57 -14.66 12.85
C GLN A 38 0.18 -13.78 11.85
N THR A 39 1.39 -13.38 12.23
CA THR A 39 2.30 -12.68 11.31
C THR A 39 3.12 -13.71 10.57
N VAL A 40 2.88 -13.83 9.27
CA VAL A 40 3.67 -14.68 8.37
C VAL A 40 4.15 -13.78 7.24
N ALA A 41 5.33 -13.20 7.42
CA ALA A 41 5.98 -12.46 6.34
C ALA A 41 6.78 -13.47 5.49
N PRO A 42 6.73 -13.39 4.15
CA PRO A 42 7.73 -14.05 3.33
C PRO A 42 9.12 -13.57 3.78
N ALA A 43 10.12 -14.46 3.78
CA ALA A 43 11.50 -14.08 4.05
C ALA A 43 11.93 -13.07 2.99
N VAL A 44 11.82 -11.78 3.29
CA VAL A 44 12.44 -10.72 2.51
C VAL A 44 13.92 -10.90 2.76
N THR A 45 14.65 -11.45 1.79
CA THR A 45 16.08 -11.27 1.73
C THR A 45 16.31 -9.77 1.81
N VAL A 46 16.95 -9.30 2.88
CA VAL A 46 17.45 -7.93 2.98
C VAL A 46 18.57 -7.80 1.94
N GLY A 47 18.18 -7.72 0.68
CA GLY A 47 19.01 -7.60 -0.49
C GLY A 47 18.67 -6.27 -1.14
N GLY A 48 19.46 -5.27 -0.79
CA GLY A 48 19.34 -3.90 -1.28
C GLY A 48 18.56 -3.01 -0.31
N GLU A 49 19.29 -2.12 0.35
CA GLU A 49 18.82 -0.73 0.48
C GLU A 49 18.05 -0.41 -0.81
N HIS A 50 16.74 -0.29 -0.71
CA HIS A 50 16.02 0.44 -1.73
C HIS A 50 16.47 1.87 -1.51
N SER A 51 17.60 2.24 -2.13
CA SER A 51 17.96 3.63 -2.34
C SER A 51 16.72 4.25 -2.95
N ILE A 52 15.97 5.01 -2.15
CA ILE A 52 14.90 5.86 -2.65
C ILE A 52 15.62 6.72 -3.70
N PRO A 53 15.39 6.53 -5.01
CA PRO A 53 15.96 7.45 -5.98
C PRO A 53 15.46 8.84 -5.58
N PRO A 54 16.28 9.90 -5.61
CA PRO A 54 15.79 11.24 -5.31
C PRO A 54 14.56 11.45 -6.18
N THR A 55 13.40 11.58 -5.53
CA THR A 55 12.12 11.67 -6.20
C THR A 55 12.15 12.94 -7.03
N LEU A 56 12.42 12.81 -8.33
CA LEU A 56 11.91 13.73 -9.32
C LEU A 56 10.41 13.48 -9.32
N GLU A 57 9.70 14.05 -8.34
CA GLU A 57 8.28 14.31 -8.46
C GLU A 57 8.17 15.21 -9.70
N PRO A 58 7.60 14.80 -10.85
CA PRO A 58 6.99 15.81 -11.68
C PRO A 58 5.91 16.40 -10.77
N GLN A 59 6.07 17.67 -10.42
CA GLN A 59 5.11 18.40 -9.61
C GLN A 59 3.78 18.38 -10.39
N LEU A 60 2.98 17.35 -10.15
CA LEU A 60 1.75 17.12 -10.88
C LEU A 60 0.77 18.17 -10.36
N ASP A 61 0.58 19.23 -11.14
CA ASP A 61 -0.40 20.25 -10.83
C ASP A 61 -1.80 19.64 -11.02
N VAL A 62 -2.30 19.08 -9.91
CA VAL A 62 -3.64 18.51 -9.81
C VAL A 62 -4.70 19.56 -10.15
N GLY A 63 -4.46 20.84 -9.84
CA GLY A 63 -5.38 21.94 -10.12
C GLY A 63 -5.46 22.28 -11.60
N ALA A 64 -4.35 22.24 -12.33
CA ALA A 64 -4.35 22.38 -13.79
C ALA A 64 -5.09 21.21 -14.45
N ARG A 65 -4.84 19.98 -14.02
CA ARG A 65 -5.52 18.78 -14.55
C ARG A 65 -7.03 18.83 -14.34
N LEU A 66 -7.48 19.30 -13.18
CA LEU A 66 -8.92 19.41 -12.89
C LEU A 66 -9.62 20.48 -13.72
N ARG A 67 -8.93 21.57 -14.07
CA ARG A 67 -9.48 22.64 -14.94
C ARG A 67 -9.62 22.21 -16.40
N ASP A 68 -8.74 21.33 -16.88
CA ASP A 68 -8.76 20.83 -18.26
C ASP A 68 -9.88 19.79 -18.50
N MET A 69 -10.55 19.33 -17.44
CA MET A 69 -11.64 18.35 -17.51
C MET A 69 -13.03 18.98 -17.71
N TRP A 70 -13.14 20.32 -17.68
CA TRP A 70 -14.37 21.09 -17.81
C TRP A 70 -14.29 22.04 -19.01
#